data_AF-J0R5F0-F1
#
_entry.id   AF-J0R5F0-F1
#
_cell.length_a   1.000
_cell.length_b   1.000
_cell.length_c   1.000
_cell.angle_alpha   90.00
_cell.angle_beta   90.00
_cell.angle_gamma   90.00
#
_symmetry.space_group_name_H-M   'P 1'
#
loop_
_entity.id
_entity.type
_entity.pdbx_description
1 polymer ?
#
loop_
_entity_poly.entity_id
_entity_poly.type
_entity_poly.pdbx_seq_one_letter_code
_entity_poly.pdbx_strand_id
1 'polypeptide(L)'
;MNKIIIPALLLCTGLMAAGCEKTYSVAEFKKDKKLRLEWDARCGFAGTSKNCENMRLAFLELDKERQAQAEERARQAEENNRKRDEEDMAKMRARIKKMREENQKFLAEEKAKERAEEEQRAKERAAEQQQDNH
;
A
#
# COMPACT_ATOMS: atom_id res chain seq x y z
N MET A 1 47.78 -16.62 -62.89
CA MET A 1 46.44 -16.47 -62.30
C MET A 1 46.57 -16.89 -60.84
N ASN A 2 46.38 -15.97 -59.88
CA ASN A 2 46.41 -16.20 -58.40
C ASN A 2 46.29 -14.89 -57.59
N LYS A 3 46.29 -13.72 -58.26
CA LYS A 3 46.28 -12.40 -57.59
C LYS A 3 44.91 -11.99 -57.02
N ILE A 4 43.82 -12.67 -57.38
CA ILE A 4 42.44 -12.34 -56.98
C ILE A 4 41.99 -13.15 -55.74
N ILE A 5 42.64 -14.28 -55.45
CA ILE A 5 42.22 -15.19 -54.37
C ILE A 5 42.49 -14.58 -52.98
N ILE A 6 43.61 -13.87 -52.83
CA ILE A 6 44.02 -13.25 -51.56
C ILE A 6 43.08 -12.12 -51.10
N PRO A 7 42.69 -11.14 -51.94
CA PRO A 7 41.73 -10.11 -51.50
C PRO A 7 40.32 -10.68 -51.25
N ALA A 8 39.91 -11.71 -51.99
CA ALA A 8 38.61 -12.38 -51.76
C ALA A 8 38.57 -13.09 -50.40
N LEU A 9 39.65 -13.78 -50.00
CA LEU A 9 39.76 -14.42 -48.69
C LEU A 9 39.75 -13.41 -47.53
N LEU A 10 40.42 -12.26 -47.68
CA LEU A 10 40.43 -11.19 -46.66
C LEU A 10 39.06 -10.51 -46.49
N LEU A 11 38.30 -10.36 -47.58
CA LEU A 11 36.93 -9.86 -47.52
C LEU A 11 35.99 -10.84 -46.80
N CYS A 12 36.17 -12.14 -46.97
CA CYS A 12 35.38 -13.15 -46.27
C CYS A 12 35.63 -13.16 -44.76
N THR A 13 36.87 -12.95 -44.29
CA THR A 13 37.16 -12.83 -42.85
C THR A 13 36.61 -11.54 -42.25
N GLY A 14 36.57 -10.44 -43.02
CA GLY A 14 35.95 -9.18 -42.60
C GLY A 14 34.41 -9.26 -42.52
N LEU A 15 33.77 -9.99 -43.44
CA LEU A 15 32.31 -10.22 -43.44
C LEU A 15 31.84 -11.09 -42.27
N MET A 16 32.67 -12.02 -41.78
CA MET A 16 32.34 -12.82 -40.59
C MET A 16 32.28 -11.98 -39.30
N ALA A 17 33.04 -10.88 -39.22
CA ALA A 17 33.00 -9.97 -38.08
C ALA A 17 31.72 -9.10 -38.04
N ALA A 18 31.09 -8.84 -39.20
CA ALA A 18 29.86 -8.07 -39.31
C ALA A 18 28.58 -8.85 -38.91
N GLY A 19 28.70 -10.15 -38.61
CA GLY A 19 27.59 -11.01 -38.15
C GLY A 19 27.63 -11.37 -36.66
N CYS A 20 28.63 -10.92 -35.90
CA CYS A 20 28.68 -11.15 -34.46
C CYS A 20 27.81 -10.11 -33.72
N GLU A 21 26.49 -10.32 -33.70
CA GLU A 21 25.63 -9.56 -32.79
C GLU A 21 26.15 -9.75 -31.36
N LYS A 22 26.47 -8.63 -30.69
CA LYS A 22 26.90 -8.63 -29.29
C LYS A 22 25.90 -9.44 -28.47
N THR A 23 26.40 -10.44 -27.74
CA THR A 23 25.56 -11.15 -26.77
C THR A 23 25.48 -10.31 -25.50
N TYR A 24 24.31 -9.76 -25.22
CA TYR A 24 24.01 -9.00 -24.01
C TYR A 24 23.67 -9.94 -22.86
N SER A 25 24.19 -9.65 -21.69
CA SER A 25 23.90 -10.36 -20.46
C SER A 25 22.52 -10.01 -19.89
N VAL A 26 21.99 -10.87 -19.03
CA VAL A 26 20.77 -10.60 -18.25
C VAL A 26 20.90 -9.31 -17.45
N ALA A 27 22.07 -9.07 -16.84
CA ALA A 27 22.32 -7.86 -16.04
C ALA A 27 22.29 -6.57 -16.88
N GLU A 28 22.82 -6.59 -18.11
CA GLU A 28 22.71 -5.46 -19.05
C GLU A 28 21.25 -5.19 -19.40
N PHE A 29 20.47 -6.22 -19.72
CA PHE A 29 19.03 -6.07 -20.01
C PHE A 29 18.25 -5.55 -18.80
N LYS A 30 18.54 -5.99 -17.58
CA LYS A 30 17.84 -5.50 -16.38
C LYS A 30 18.05 -4.00 -16.18
N LYS A 31 19.27 -3.52 -16.38
CA LYS A 31 19.65 -2.10 -16.19
C LYS A 31 19.13 -1.19 -17.30
N ASP A 32 19.20 -1.63 -18.55
CA ASP A 32 18.84 -0.80 -19.70
C ASP A 32 17.44 -1.16 -20.25
N LYS A 33 16.46 -0.31 -19.93
CA LYS A 33 15.09 -0.45 -20.43
C LYS A 33 15.00 -0.28 -21.94
N LYS A 34 15.78 0.62 -22.54
CA LYS A 34 15.71 0.91 -23.98
C LYS A 34 16.24 -0.29 -24.77
N LEU A 35 17.38 -0.83 -24.35
CA LEU A 35 17.94 -2.06 -24.91
C LEU A 35 16.92 -3.20 -24.85
N ARG A 36 16.27 -3.38 -23.70
CA ARG A 36 15.28 -4.45 -23.51
C ARG A 36 14.08 -4.32 -24.45
N LEU A 37 13.56 -3.10 -24.63
CA LEU A 37 12.42 -2.85 -25.52
C LEU A 37 12.79 -2.99 -27.00
N GLU A 38 14.00 -2.59 -27.39
CA GLU A 38 14.49 -2.83 -28.76
C GLU A 38 14.59 -4.33 -29.04
N TRP A 39 15.17 -5.09 -28.11
CA TRP A 39 15.27 -6.53 -28.25
C TRP A 39 13.94 -7.24 -28.15
N ASP A 40 12.99 -6.75 -27.34
CA ASP A 40 11.62 -7.27 -27.30
C ASP A 40 10.95 -7.17 -28.69
N ALA A 41 11.07 -6.00 -29.34
CA ALA A 41 10.56 -5.80 -30.69
C ALA A 41 11.27 -6.67 -31.74
N ARG A 42 12.61 -6.85 -31.63
CA ARG A 42 13.39 -7.71 -32.53
C ARG A 42 13.08 -9.20 -32.35
N CYS A 43 12.92 -9.64 -31.11
CA CYS A 43 12.65 -11.04 -30.78
C CYS A 43 11.22 -11.43 -31.10
N GLY A 44 10.27 -10.52 -30.90
CA GLY A 44 8.84 -10.84 -30.98
C GLY A 44 8.49 -12.07 -30.14
N PHE A 45 7.47 -12.81 -30.58
CA PHE A 45 7.02 -14.01 -29.88
C PHE A 45 7.97 -15.21 -30.08
N ALA A 46 8.57 -15.37 -31.27
CA ALA A 46 9.25 -16.60 -31.66
C ALA A 46 10.78 -16.50 -31.74
N GLY A 47 11.38 -15.34 -31.47
CA GLY A 47 12.83 -15.16 -31.52
C GLY A 47 13.55 -16.08 -30.54
N THR A 48 14.56 -16.81 -31.01
CA THR A 48 15.28 -17.85 -30.26
C THR A 48 16.77 -17.55 -30.09
N SER A 49 17.21 -16.33 -30.44
CA SER A 49 18.62 -15.95 -30.25
C SER A 49 18.96 -15.92 -28.75
N LYS A 50 20.26 -16.06 -28.43
CA LYS A 50 20.71 -16.01 -27.04
C LYS A 50 20.33 -14.69 -26.34
N ASN A 51 20.29 -13.60 -27.09
CA ASN A 51 19.83 -12.30 -26.60
C ASN A 51 18.33 -12.30 -26.28
N CYS A 52 17.50 -12.98 -27.07
CA CYS A 52 16.08 -13.15 -26.75
C CYS A 52 15.87 -13.94 -25.46
N GLU A 53 16.63 -15.02 -25.25
CA GLU A 53 16.59 -15.77 -23.98
C GLU A 53 17.00 -14.90 -22.79
N ASN A 54 18.15 -14.22 -22.90
CA ASN A 54 18.67 -13.38 -21.82
C ASN A 54 17.72 -12.20 -21.51
N MET A 55 17.10 -11.62 -22.53
CA MET A 55 16.10 -10.56 -22.37
C MET A 55 14.83 -11.08 -21.67
N ARG A 56 14.31 -12.26 -22.06
CA ARG A 56 13.12 -12.85 -21.42
C ARG A 56 13.39 -13.18 -19.95
N LEU A 57 14.58 -13.72 -19.66
CA LEU A 57 15.01 -13.98 -18.28
C LEU A 57 15.11 -12.68 -17.48
N ALA A 58 15.67 -11.61 -18.06
CA ALA A 58 15.72 -10.29 -17.42
C ALA A 58 14.32 -9.73 -17.10
N PHE A 59 13.34 -9.91 -18.00
CA PHE A 59 11.95 -9.52 -17.74
C PHE A 59 11.34 -10.31 -16.58
N LEU A 60 11.52 -11.63 -16.55
CA LEU A 60 11.01 -12.49 -15.48
C LEU A 60 11.61 -12.12 -14.11
N GLU A 61 12.92 -11.85 -14.05
CA GLU A 61 13.57 -11.42 -12.81
C GLU A 61 13.05 -10.07 -12.33
N LEU A 62 12.91 -9.09 -13.23
CA LEU A 62 12.35 -7.79 -12.88
C LEU A 62 10.89 -7.88 -12.46
N ASP A 63 10.12 -8.80 -13.05
CA ASP A 63 8.74 -8.99 -12.64
C ASP A 63 8.65 -9.55 -11.22
N LYS A 64 9.48 -10.56 -10.90
CA LYS A 64 9.60 -11.09 -9.52
C LYS A 64 10.03 -10.01 -8.52
N GLU A 65 11.00 -9.17 -8.87
CA GLU A 65 11.44 -8.05 -8.02
C GLU A 65 10.29 -7.07 -7.76
N ARG A 66 9.52 -6.71 -8.79
CA ARG A 66 8.35 -5.83 -8.65
C ARG A 66 7.24 -6.46 -7.83
N GLN A 67 6.98 -7.75 -8.00
CA GLN A 67 6.01 -8.50 -7.20
C GLN A 67 6.41 -8.51 -5.73
N ALA A 68 7.66 -8.85 -5.41
CA ALA A 68 8.16 -8.81 -4.04
C ALA A 68 8.05 -7.40 -3.41
N GLN A 69 8.37 -6.35 -4.17
CA GLN A 69 8.18 -4.96 -3.69
C GLN A 69 6.70 -4.58 -3.53
N ALA A 70 5.79 -5.15 -4.32
CA ALA A 70 4.36 -4.92 -4.17
C ALA A 70 3.80 -5.63 -2.94
N GLU A 71 4.23 -6.88 -2.70
CA GLU A 71 3.88 -7.65 -1.51
C GLU A 71 4.36 -6.98 -0.23
N GLU A 72 5.61 -6.49 -0.21
CA GLU A 72 6.14 -5.77 0.95
C GLU A 72 5.35 -4.48 1.23
N ARG A 73 5.03 -3.70 0.19
CA ARG A 73 4.17 -2.52 0.34
C ARG A 73 2.77 -2.86 0.84
N ALA A 74 2.20 -3.97 0.40
CA ALA A 74 0.90 -4.45 0.86
C ALA A 74 0.94 -4.81 2.34
N ARG A 75 1.97 -5.52 2.80
CA ARG A 75 2.18 -5.85 4.22
C ARG A 75 2.31 -4.61 5.09
N GLN A 76 3.11 -3.63 4.65
CA GLN A 76 3.27 -2.36 5.37
C GLN A 76 1.94 -1.58 5.42
N ALA A 77 1.18 -1.56 4.33
CA ALA A 77 -0.14 -0.91 4.32
C ALA A 77 -1.12 -1.60 5.27
N GLU A 78 -1.14 -2.93 5.32
CA GLU A 78 -1.97 -3.71 6.24
C GLU A 78 -1.61 -3.41 7.70
N GLU A 79 -0.31 -3.41 8.04
CA GLU A 79 0.14 -3.10 9.40
C GLU A 79 -0.23 -1.68 9.82
N ASN A 80 -0.04 -0.70 8.92
CA ASN A 80 -0.39 0.69 9.18
C ASN A 80 -1.91 0.88 9.34
N ASN A 81 -2.72 0.20 8.52
CA ASN A 81 -4.17 0.22 8.66
C ASN A 81 -4.60 -0.38 10.00
N ARG A 82 -4.03 -1.53 10.40
CA ARG A 82 -4.32 -2.13 11.71
C ARG A 82 -4.00 -1.20 12.87
N LYS A 83 -2.84 -0.54 12.84
CA LYS A 83 -2.45 0.46 13.86
C LYS A 83 -3.44 1.63 13.92
N ARG A 84 -3.86 2.15 12.75
CA ARG A 84 -4.85 3.23 12.67
C ARG A 84 -6.20 2.78 13.23
N ASP A 85 -6.67 1.59 12.87
CA ASP A 85 -7.94 1.05 13.34
C ASP A 85 -7.92 0.84 14.87
N GLU A 86 -6.81 0.35 15.42
CA GLU A 86 -6.61 0.24 16.87
C GLU A 86 -6.65 1.61 17.56
N GLU A 87 -5.99 2.63 16.99
CA GLU A 87 -5.99 4.00 17.51
C GLU A 87 -7.39 4.62 17.47
N ASP A 88 -8.10 4.48 16.35
CA ASP A 88 -9.45 5.02 16.18
C ASP A 88 -10.45 4.33 17.12
N MET A 89 -10.33 3.01 17.29
CA MET A 89 -11.13 2.26 18.26
C MET A 89 -10.83 2.70 19.71
N ALA A 90 -9.57 2.96 20.04
CA ALA A 90 -9.20 3.48 21.36
C ALA A 90 -9.79 4.88 21.60
N LYS A 91 -9.70 5.78 20.62
CA LYS A 91 -10.32 7.12 20.68
C LYS A 91 -11.83 7.05 20.82
N MET A 92 -12.49 6.18 20.06
CA MET A 92 -13.94 5.97 20.14
C MET A 92 -14.36 5.44 21.51
N ARG A 93 -13.63 4.45 22.06
CA ARG A 93 -13.88 3.94 23.42
C ARG A 93 -13.73 5.03 24.47
N ALA A 94 -12.68 5.85 24.38
CA ALA A 94 -12.47 6.97 25.29
C ALA A 94 -13.62 8.00 25.21
N ARG A 95 -14.07 8.34 23.99
CA ARG A 95 -15.19 9.24 23.76
C ARG A 95 -16.51 8.70 24.32
N ILE A 96 -16.80 7.42 24.11
CA ILE A 96 -17.99 6.76 24.66
C ILE A 96 -17.94 6.75 26.19
N LYS A 97 -16.78 6.47 26.78
CA LYS A 97 -16.60 6.49 28.23
C LYS A 97 -16.90 7.89 28.80
N LYS A 98 -16.33 8.93 28.21
CA LYS A 98 -16.56 10.32 28.61
C LYS A 98 -18.05 10.70 28.51
N MET A 99 -18.70 10.37 27.39
CA MET A 99 -20.13 10.62 27.20
C MET A 99 -21.00 9.89 28.23
N ARG A 100 -20.65 8.65 28.58
CA ARG A 100 -21.37 7.91 29.64
C ARG A 100 -21.22 8.58 31.00
N GLU A 101 -20.03 9.03 31.35
CA GLU A 101 -19.78 9.74 32.61
C GLU A 101 -20.52 11.08 32.66
N GLU A 102 -20.52 11.85 31.56
CA GLU A 102 -21.28 13.10 31.43
C GLU A 102 -22.79 12.86 31.53
N ASN A 103 -23.31 11.85 30.83
CA ASN A 103 -24.73 11.48 30.90
C ASN A 103 -25.13 11.04 32.32
N GLN A 104 -24.27 10.29 33.02
CA GLN A 104 -24.54 9.88 34.40
C GLN A 104 -24.57 11.08 35.35
N LYS A 105 -23.65 12.05 35.20
CA LYS A 105 -23.67 13.28 35.98
C LYS A 105 -24.93 14.10 35.72
N PHE A 106 -25.29 14.26 34.46
CA PHE A 106 -26.52 14.96 34.07
C PHE A 106 -27.77 14.31 34.68
N LEU A 107 -27.90 12.99 34.56
CA LEU A 107 -29.02 12.26 35.15
C LEU A 107 -29.04 12.34 36.69
N ALA A 108 -27.89 12.36 37.34
CA ALA A 108 -27.80 12.51 38.79
C ALA A 108 -28.20 13.93 39.24
N GLU A 109 -27.80 14.95 38.50
CA GLU A 109 -28.17 16.35 38.76
C GLU A 109 -29.68 16.56 38.58
N GLU A 110 -30.26 16.08 37.49
CA GLU A 110 -31.71 16.15 37.25
C GLU A 110 -32.51 15.47 38.37
N LYS A 111 -32.10 14.26 38.77
CA LYS A 111 -32.72 13.54 39.90
C LYS A 111 -32.56 14.25 41.24
N ALA A 112 -31.50 15.04 41.42
CA ALA A 112 -31.29 15.82 42.63
C ALA A 112 -32.20 17.06 42.65
N LYS A 113 -32.36 17.73 41.51
CA LYS A 113 -33.30 18.85 41.34
C LYS A 113 -34.73 18.40 41.59
N GLU A 114 -35.15 17.31 40.96
CA GLU A 114 -36.52 16.76 41.14
C GLU A 114 -36.82 16.45 42.61
N ARG A 115 -35.87 15.81 43.33
CA ARG A 115 -36.02 15.55 44.78
C ARG A 115 -36.09 16.82 45.62
N ALA A 116 -35.28 17.83 45.30
CA ALA A 116 -35.29 19.10 46.01
C ALA A 116 -36.62 19.84 45.80
N GLU A 117 -37.14 19.84 44.57
CA GLU A 117 -38.47 20.39 44.26
C GLU A 117 -39.59 19.64 44.98
N GLU A 118 -39.54 18.31 45.00
CA GLU A 118 -40.54 17.50 45.70
C GLU A 118 -40.51 17.75 47.21
N GLU A 119 -39.33 17.82 47.82
CA GLU A 119 -39.15 18.12 49.24
C GLU A 119 -39.67 19.53 49.57
N GLN A 120 -39.39 20.52 48.71
CA GLN A 120 -39.92 21.87 48.89
C GLN A 120 -41.46 21.88 48.82
N ARG A 121 -42.06 21.23 47.81
CA ARG A 121 -43.52 21.10 47.69
C ARG A 121 -44.14 20.33 48.86
N ALA A 122 -43.43 19.39 49.46
CA ALA A 122 -43.89 18.67 50.65
C ALA A 122 -43.87 19.57 51.89
N LYS A 123 -42.82 20.38 52.07
CA LYS A 123 -42.72 21.38 53.15
C LYS A 123 -43.79 22.45 53.04
N GLU A 124 -44.04 22.97 51.84
CA GLU A 124 -45.12 23.94 51.57
C GLU A 124 -46.50 23.36 51.94
N ARG A 125 -46.82 22.16 51.46
CA ARG A 125 -48.07 21.46 51.82
C ARG A 125 -48.22 21.22 53.32
N ALA A 126 -47.14 20.87 54.01
CA ALA A 126 -47.17 20.67 55.46
C ALA A 126 -47.38 21.99 56.24
N ALA A 127 -46.81 23.09 55.76
CA ALA A 127 -47.00 24.41 56.36
C ALA A 127 -48.43 24.94 56.16
N GLU A 128 -49.02 24.75 54.96
CA GLU A 128 -50.42 25.10 54.68
C GLU A 128 -51.39 24.33 55.60
N GLN A 129 -51.19 23.01 55.74
CA GLN A 129 -52.03 22.19 56.63
C GLN A 129 -51.94 22.57 58.12
N GLN A 130 -50.80 23.13 58.56
CA GLN A 130 -50.67 23.63 59.94
C GLN A 130 -51.37 24.98 60.14
N GLN A 131 -51.48 25.81 59.11
CA GLN A 131 -52.22 27.07 59.17
C GLN A 131 -53.74 26.87 59.16
N ASP A 132 -54.25 25.87 58.42
CA ASP A 132 -55.69 25.58 58.35
C ASP A 132 -56.25 24.88 59.61
N ASN A 133 -55.40 24.34 60.49
CA ASN A 133 -55.80 23.66 61.72
C ASN A 133 -55.76 24.57 62.98
N HIS A 134 -55.54 25.88 62.82
CA HIS A 134 -55.41 26.83 63.93
C HIS A 134 -56.51 27.89 63.95
#